data_AF-A0A1F1ZI55-F1
#
_entry.id   AF-A0A1F1ZI55-F1
#
_cell.length_a   1.000
_cell.length_b   1.000
_cell.length_c   1.000
_cell.angle_alpha   90.00
_cell.angle_beta   90.00
_cell.angle_gamma   90.00
#
_symmetry.space_group_name_H-M   'P 1'
#
loop_
_entity.id
_entity.type
_entity.pdbx_description
1 polymer ?
#
loop_
_entity_poly.entity_id
_entity_poly.type
_entity_poly.pdbx_seq_one_letter_code
_entity_poly.pdbx_strand_id
1 'polypeptide(L)'
;MTPTTEPFPTALPELTQAWRSASFPDATLAIANDDLWTLVSQRDWDFAGGMEGWATAYSGHQFGHFNPVLGDGRALLLGETADGREVQLKGSGPTPFSRGGDGLGTLGSMVREYVVSEVMHAAGIPTTRIAAVFRTGEEIARNGRREPGGIAVRVATSHIRVGTFQFARLLDEHRDEHAVLPALAQYTLQRIVGEPGGRDAEILRHAVQTQAALIAKWMRVGFVHGVMNTDNMSLAGETIDYGPCAFVDTFDPTAKFSSIDAAGRYAFGQQPSIAMWNLARLAEALCGTSLDVEVDEANAILQTFPDLYHDALAQEFGGSLPPDGVDLRRWWKENAAERSTEDAPCNPPRIPRNYEIENAVEAATRGDVNVATELVASVKEKRTNDQKWQDPGPPEEGTGPYVTYCGT
;
A
#
# COMPACT_ATOMS: atom_id res chain seq x y z
N MET A 1 24.57 7.58 -15.86
CA MET A 1 24.25 7.74 -14.42
C MET A 1 23.08 8.68 -14.35
N THR A 2 21.89 8.19 -14.02
CA THR A 2 20.75 9.04 -13.68
C THR A 2 21.19 9.92 -12.51
N PRO A 3 21.01 11.25 -12.54
CA PRO A 3 21.39 12.09 -11.40
C PRO A 3 20.64 11.57 -10.17
N THR A 4 21.38 11.22 -9.12
CA THR A 4 20.79 10.85 -7.83
C THR A 4 19.98 12.03 -7.34
N THR A 5 18.66 11.88 -7.31
CA THR A 5 17.77 12.81 -6.62
C THR A 5 18.25 12.96 -5.19
N GLU A 6 18.27 14.19 -4.70
CA GLU A 6 18.45 14.46 -3.28
C GLU A 6 17.36 13.72 -2.48
N PRO A 7 17.62 13.17 -1.28
CA PRO A 7 16.60 12.47 -0.50
C PRO A 7 15.41 13.36 -0.15
N PHE A 8 14.21 12.77 -0.08
CA PHE A 8 12.95 13.50 0.16
C PHE A 8 12.99 14.50 1.33
N PRO A 9 13.51 14.17 2.54
CA PRO A 9 13.53 15.12 3.66
C PRO A 9 14.44 16.33 3.44
N THR A 10 15.45 16.21 2.58
CA THR A 10 16.36 17.31 2.27
C THR A 10 15.80 18.16 1.14
N ALA A 11 15.17 17.54 0.14
CA ALA A 11 14.52 18.23 -0.97
C ALA A 11 13.23 18.98 -0.53
N LEU A 12 12.50 18.43 0.45
CA LEU A 12 11.18 18.93 0.89
C LEU A 12 11.09 18.99 2.42
N PRO A 13 11.92 19.82 3.08
CA PRO A 13 11.96 19.90 4.54
C PRO A 13 10.63 20.37 5.15
N GLU A 14 9.82 21.15 4.43
CA GLU A 14 8.51 21.63 4.88
C GLU A 14 7.47 20.50 5.03
N LEU A 15 7.70 19.37 4.36
CA LEU A 15 6.85 18.18 4.40
C LEU A 15 7.35 17.13 5.39
N THR A 16 8.38 17.43 6.15
CA THR A 16 8.97 16.47 7.08
C THR A 16 9.29 17.11 8.43
N GLN A 17 9.31 16.27 9.46
CA GLN A 17 9.77 16.67 10.77
C GLN A 17 10.80 15.66 11.27
N ALA A 18 12.01 16.13 11.55
CA ALA A 18 13.05 15.31 12.16
C ALA A 18 12.54 14.77 13.50
N TRP A 19 12.73 13.47 13.72
CA TRP A 19 12.22 12.78 14.88
C TRP A 19 13.10 11.58 15.23
N ARG A 20 12.94 11.08 16.46
CA ARG A 20 13.66 9.91 16.96
C ARG A 20 12.68 8.82 17.34
N SER A 21 12.90 7.61 16.85
CA SER A 21 12.09 6.45 17.21
C SER A 21 12.27 6.09 18.68
N ALA A 22 11.31 5.35 19.24
CA ALA A 22 11.50 4.67 20.51
C ALA A 22 12.65 3.65 20.42
N SER A 23 13.19 3.30 21.60
CA SER A 23 14.30 2.36 21.76
C SER A 23 13.80 1.12 22.49
N PHE A 24 14.12 -0.05 21.96
CA PHE A 24 13.68 -1.36 22.41
C PHE A 24 14.92 -2.25 22.57
N PRO A 25 15.60 -2.19 23.73
CA PRO A 25 16.88 -2.87 23.94
C PRO A 25 16.78 -4.40 23.90
N ASP A 26 15.60 -4.95 24.19
CA ASP A 26 15.33 -6.39 24.16
C ASP A 26 14.79 -6.85 22.79
N ALA A 27 14.86 -5.99 21.78
CA ALA A 27 14.33 -6.32 20.47
C ALA A 27 15.14 -7.43 19.79
N THR A 28 14.42 -8.32 19.11
CA THR A 28 15.00 -9.44 18.36
C THR A 28 14.45 -9.46 16.94
N LEU A 29 15.32 -9.78 15.98
CA LEU A 29 14.92 -9.98 14.59
C LEU A 29 14.02 -11.23 14.51
N ALA A 30 12.77 -11.03 14.08
CA ALA A 30 11.78 -12.09 13.96
C ALA A 30 11.69 -12.62 12.53
N ILE A 31 11.67 -11.73 11.53
CA ILE A 31 11.64 -12.10 10.11
C ILE A 31 12.67 -11.25 9.38
N ALA A 32 13.47 -11.88 8.51
CA ALA A 32 14.30 -11.20 7.52
C ALA A 32 13.88 -11.66 6.12
N ASN A 33 13.69 -10.70 5.22
CA ASN A 33 13.41 -10.97 3.82
C ASN A 33 14.72 -10.94 3.05
N ASP A 34 15.27 -12.09 2.69
CA ASP A 34 16.62 -12.21 2.10
C ASP A 34 16.82 -11.31 0.86
N ASP A 35 15.79 -11.14 0.04
CA ASP A 35 15.79 -10.31 -1.18
C ASP A 35 16.08 -8.83 -0.88
N LEU A 36 15.67 -8.35 0.30
CA LEU A 36 15.72 -6.94 0.69
C LEU A 36 16.69 -6.67 1.84
N TRP A 37 16.83 -7.64 2.73
CA TRP A 37 17.66 -7.51 3.92
C TRP A 37 19.10 -7.21 3.56
N THR A 38 19.62 -7.84 2.50
CA THR A 38 20.98 -7.57 2.01
C THR A 38 21.19 -6.10 1.62
N LEU A 39 20.15 -5.39 1.18
CA LEU A 39 20.24 -3.98 0.79
C LEU A 39 20.12 -3.04 1.98
N VAL A 40 19.28 -3.42 2.94
CA VAL A 40 18.96 -2.61 4.12
C VAL A 40 20.00 -2.78 5.22
N SER A 41 20.54 -3.99 5.42
CA SER A 41 21.58 -4.30 6.42
C SER A 41 22.98 -3.79 6.08
N GLN A 42 23.20 -3.30 4.85
CA GLN A 42 24.45 -2.62 4.47
C GLN A 42 24.60 -1.25 5.14
N ARG A 43 23.50 -0.68 5.66
CA ARG A 43 23.51 0.58 6.39
C ARG A 43 23.73 0.31 7.87
N ASP A 44 24.43 1.22 8.54
CA ASP A 44 24.61 1.19 10.00
C ASP A 44 23.35 1.75 10.69
N TRP A 45 22.26 0.99 10.58
CA TRP A 45 20.96 1.33 11.15
C TRP A 45 20.61 0.38 12.28
N ASP A 46 20.42 0.92 13.47
CA ASP A 46 19.91 0.20 14.63
C ASP A 46 18.38 0.33 14.69
N PHE A 47 17.68 -0.50 13.90
CA PHE A 47 16.22 -0.42 13.70
C PHE A 47 15.37 -0.48 14.98
N ALA A 48 15.94 -0.93 16.10
CA ALA A 48 15.27 -0.99 17.39
C ALA A 48 15.92 -0.08 18.45
N GLY A 49 17.11 0.48 18.24
CA GLY A 49 17.85 1.24 19.24
C GLY A 49 17.50 2.72 19.40
N GLY A 50 16.47 3.22 18.71
CA GLY A 50 16.10 4.63 18.75
C GLY A 50 16.79 5.45 17.67
N MET A 51 16.38 5.22 16.42
CA MET A 51 16.92 5.83 15.20
C MET A 51 16.46 7.27 15.02
N GLU A 52 17.35 8.11 14.50
CA GLU A 52 16.97 9.39 13.92
C GLU A 52 16.41 9.17 12.51
N GLY A 53 15.39 9.94 12.18
CA GLY A 53 14.75 9.92 10.87
C GLY A 53 13.75 11.07 10.76
N TRP A 54 12.78 10.92 9.86
CA TRP A 54 11.80 11.95 9.55
C TRP A 54 10.39 11.38 9.55
N ALA A 55 9.50 12.02 10.31
CA ALA A 55 8.07 11.78 10.19
C ALA A 55 7.55 12.67 9.05
N THR A 56 6.90 12.08 8.04
CA THR A 56 6.36 12.86 6.92
C THR A 56 4.99 13.43 7.26
N ALA A 57 4.71 14.65 6.80
CA ALA A 57 3.43 15.31 6.95
C ALA A 57 2.63 15.20 5.64
N TYR A 58 1.35 14.88 5.75
CA TYR A 58 0.42 14.82 4.63
C TYR A 58 -1.00 15.08 5.11
N SER A 59 -1.93 15.32 4.20
CA SER A 59 -3.37 15.42 4.44
C SER A 59 -4.05 14.17 3.88
N GLY A 60 -5.37 14.10 3.95
CA GLY A 60 -6.08 13.06 3.22
C GLY A 60 -7.59 13.15 3.36
N HIS A 61 -8.31 12.63 2.36
CA HIS A 61 -9.73 12.36 2.46
C HIS A 61 -9.95 10.98 3.07
N GLN A 62 -10.30 10.96 4.35
CA GLN A 62 -10.62 9.74 5.07
C GLN A 62 -12.12 9.46 4.93
N PHE A 63 -12.47 8.36 4.25
CA PHE A 63 -13.87 8.02 3.92
C PHE A 63 -14.65 9.16 3.24
N GLY A 64 -13.96 9.96 2.43
CA GLY A 64 -14.54 11.10 1.71
C GLY A 64 -14.53 12.43 2.49
N HIS A 65 -14.13 12.44 3.77
CA HIS A 65 -13.99 13.66 4.56
C HIS A 65 -12.54 14.14 4.57
N PHE A 66 -12.32 15.41 4.22
CA PHE A 66 -10.98 15.97 4.23
C PHE A 66 -10.46 16.16 5.66
N ASN A 67 -9.26 15.66 5.90
CA ASN A 67 -8.49 15.88 7.11
C ASN A 67 -7.25 16.69 6.76
N PRO A 68 -7.15 17.95 7.22
CA PRO A 68 -6.10 18.87 6.80
C PRO A 68 -4.72 18.46 7.31
N VAL A 69 -4.63 17.77 8.44
CA VAL A 69 -3.34 17.37 9.03
C VAL A 69 -3.40 15.91 9.46
N LEU A 70 -2.72 15.07 8.66
CA LEU A 70 -2.33 13.71 8.97
C LEU A 70 -0.80 13.67 9.07
N GLY A 71 -0.17 12.62 8.56
CA GLY A 71 1.26 12.37 8.64
C GLY A 71 1.54 10.97 9.17
N ASP A 72 2.82 10.63 9.17
CA ASP A 72 3.31 9.35 9.67
C ASP A 72 3.16 9.25 11.19
N GLY A 73 1.96 8.92 11.66
CA GLY A 73 1.65 8.84 13.09
C GLY A 73 2.27 7.66 13.84
N ARG A 74 2.86 6.70 13.13
CA ARG A 74 3.56 5.54 13.70
C ARG A 74 4.69 5.04 12.81
N ALA A 75 5.21 5.92 11.97
CA ALA A 75 6.22 5.57 11.01
C ALA A 75 7.30 6.65 10.91
N LEU A 76 8.50 6.24 10.54
CA LEU A 76 9.67 7.11 10.48
C LEU A 76 10.50 6.76 9.25
N LEU A 77 10.63 7.69 8.31
CA LEU A 77 11.50 7.56 7.15
C LEU A 77 12.96 7.68 7.63
N LEU A 78 13.79 6.68 7.34
CA LEU A 78 15.20 6.67 7.74
C LEU A 78 16.15 7.18 6.65
N GLY A 79 15.73 7.08 5.40
CA GLY A 79 16.56 7.37 4.23
C GLY A 79 16.29 6.36 3.13
N GLU A 80 17.33 6.06 2.35
CA GLU A 80 17.19 5.23 1.14
C GLU A 80 18.25 4.12 1.09
N THR A 81 17.92 3.02 0.42
CA THR A 81 18.86 1.96 0.04
C THR A 81 19.82 2.43 -1.06
N ALA A 82 20.86 1.65 -1.36
CA ALA A 82 21.84 1.97 -2.40
C ALA A 82 21.24 2.05 -3.81
N ASP A 83 20.15 1.33 -4.07
CA ASP A 83 19.38 1.39 -5.32
C ASP A 83 18.25 2.44 -5.28
N GLY A 84 18.23 3.30 -4.26
CA GLY A 84 17.32 4.43 -4.18
C GLY A 84 15.88 4.01 -3.87
N ARG A 85 15.66 3.08 -2.95
CA ARG A 85 14.33 2.82 -2.36
C ARG A 85 14.25 3.40 -0.97
N GLU A 86 13.15 4.07 -0.66
CA GLU A 86 12.91 4.67 0.65
C GLU A 86 12.67 3.59 1.71
N VAL A 87 13.26 3.77 2.90
CA VAL A 87 13.18 2.84 4.04
C VAL A 87 12.47 3.52 5.21
N GLN A 88 11.39 2.92 5.68
CA GLN A 88 10.56 3.43 6.76
C GLN A 88 10.46 2.42 7.90
N LEU A 89 10.67 2.86 9.14
CA LEU A 89 10.32 2.09 10.33
C LEU A 89 8.85 2.30 10.64
N LYS A 90 8.08 1.24 10.79
CA LYS A 90 6.66 1.29 11.18
C LYS A 90 6.46 0.59 12.52
N GLY A 91 5.69 1.21 13.41
CA GLY A 91 5.47 0.74 14.77
C GLY A 91 6.58 1.11 15.76
N SER A 92 7.48 2.02 15.38
CA SER A 92 8.68 2.38 16.14
C SER A 92 8.45 3.49 17.16
N GLY A 93 7.21 3.70 17.61
CA GLY A 93 6.85 4.70 18.63
C GLY A 93 6.14 5.93 18.07
N PRO A 94 5.72 6.85 18.97
CA PRO A 94 4.93 8.01 18.60
C PRO A 94 5.78 9.03 17.85
N THR A 95 5.11 9.80 17.01
CA THR A 95 5.63 10.94 16.26
C THR A 95 4.75 12.17 16.52
N PRO A 96 5.13 13.36 16.02
CA PRO A 96 4.27 14.55 16.10
C PRO A 96 2.90 14.36 15.44
N PHE A 97 2.77 13.37 14.54
CA PHE A 97 1.54 13.07 13.80
C PHE A 97 0.72 11.91 14.39
N SER A 98 1.07 11.38 15.57
CA SER A 98 0.34 10.26 16.20
C SER A 98 -1.08 10.59 16.64
N ARG A 99 -1.45 11.88 16.75
CA ARG A 99 -2.81 12.36 17.06
C ARG A 99 -3.43 11.68 18.29
N GLY A 100 -2.62 11.41 19.32
CA GLY A 100 -3.04 10.78 20.57
C GLY A 100 -2.90 9.25 20.61
N GLY A 101 -2.52 8.61 19.50
CA GLY A 101 -2.09 7.22 19.49
C GLY A 101 -0.70 7.03 20.08
N ASP A 102 -0.37 5.80 20.51
CA ASP A 102 0.93 5.46 21.08
C ASP A 102 2.06 5.31 20.04
N GLY A 103 1.71 5.23 18.75
CA GLY A 103 2.67 5.05 17.65
C GLY A 103 3.35 3.67 17.62
N LEU A 104 2.93 2.74 18.48
CA LEU A 104 3.52 1.41 18.58
C LEU A 104 2.78 0.42 17.67
N GLY A 105 3.52 -0.55 17.12
CA GLY A 105 2.98 -1.60 16.26
C GLY A 105 2.92 -2.93 16.98
N THR A 106 1.84 -3.71 16.83
CA THR A 106 1.85 -5.11 17.31
C THR A 106 2.60 -6.00 16.33
N LEU A 107 3.24 -7.06 16.84
CA LEU A 107 3.94 -8.05 16.04
C LEU A 107 3.00 -8.67 15.00
N GLY A 108 1.76 -8.97 15.39
CA GLY A 108 0.75 -9.49 14.48
C GLY A 108 0.45 -8.54 13.31
N SER A 109 0.35 -7.23 13.56
CA SER A 109 0.15 -6.24 12.49
C SER A 109 1.35 -6.17 11.53
N MET A 110 2.59 -6.24 12.05
CA MET A 110 3.79 -6.21 11.22
C MET A 110 3.94 -7.48 10.37
N VAL A 111 3.61 -8.64 10.95
CA VAL A 111 3.60 -9.93 10.26
C VAL A 111 2.53 -9.98 9.17
N ARG A 112 1.32 -9.44 9.42
CA ARG A 112 0.30 -9.31 8.37
C ARG A 112 0.82 -8.51 7.19
N GLU A 113 1.40 -7.33 7.44
CA GLU A 113 1.92 -6.47 6.40
C GLU A 113 3.06 -7.16 5.61
N TYR A 114 3.94 -7.90 6.29
CA TYR A 114 4.92 -8.77 5.64
C TYR A 114 4.24 -9.81 4.74
N VAL A 115 3.34 -10.64 5.27
CA VAL A 115 2.69 -11.71 4.50
C VAL A 115 1.96 -11.17 3.28
N VAL A 116 1.11 -10.16 3.46
CA VAL A 116 0.28 -9.64 2.36
C VAL A 116 1.15 -8.94 1.31
N SER A 117 2.15 -8.14 1.71
CA SER A 117 3.05 -7.50 0.73
C SER A 117 3.84 -8.50 -0.09
N GLU A 118 4.31 -9.60 0.51
CA GLU A 118 5.03 -10.65 -0.21
C GLU A 118 4.11 -11.43 -1.17
N VAL A 119 2.85 -11.67 -0.80
CA VAL A 119 1.85 -12.29 -1.67
C VAL A 119 1.58 -11.40 -2.89
N MET A 120 1.38 -10.10 -2.67
CA MET A 120 1.15 -9.13 -3.74
C MET A 120 2.35 -9.08 -4.69
N HIS A 121 3.57 -9.05 -4.14
CA HIS A 121 4.79 -9.08 -4.94
C HIS A 121 4.94 -10.37 -5.75
N ALA A 122 4.73 -11.54 -5.14
CA ALA A 122 4.79 -12.84 -5.82
C ALA A 122 3.74 -12.95 -6.94
N ALA A 123 2.59 -12.27 -6.78
CA ALA A 123 1.55 -12.17 -7.81
C ALA A 123 1.88 -11.14 -8.92
N GLY A 124 3.04 -10.48 -8.90
CA GLY A 124 3.44 -9.48 -9.88
C GLY A 124 2.72 -8.13 -9.71
N ILE A 125 2.19 -7.87 -8.52
CA ILE A 125 1.48 -6.62 -8.18
C ILE A 125 2.47 -5.65 -7.53
N PRO A 126 2.63 -4.42 -8.07
CA PRO A 126 3.46 -3.39 -7.44
C PRO A 126 3.02 -3.11 -6.00
N THR A 127 3.98 -3.13 -5.07
CA THR A 127 3.71 -3.02 -3.65
C THR A 127 4.93 -2.57 -2.87
N THR A 128 4.69 -1.81 -1.81
CA THR A 128 5.64 -1.68 -0.70
C THR A 128 5.96 -3.07 -0.12
N ARG A 129 7.16 -3.24 0.44
CA ARG A 129 7.66 -4.54 0.90
C ARG A 129 8.22 -4.43 2.30
N ILE A 130 8.24 -5.53 3.04
CA ILE A 130 8.87 -5.56 4.36
C ILE A 130 10.22 -6.29 4.26
N ALA A 131 11.31 -5.56 4.56
CA ALA A 131 12.66 -6.10 4.59
C ALA A 131 12.94 -6.88 5.87
N ALA A 132 12.35 -6.45 7.00
CA ALA A 132 12.48 -7.13 8.28
C ALA A 132 11.31 -6.85 9.21
N VAL A 133 11.05 -7.79 10.12
CA VAL A 133 10.17 -7.61 11.27
C VAL A 133 10.96 -7.89 12.54
N PHE A 134 10.89 -6.98 13.51
CA PHE A 134 11.46 -7.15 14.84
C PHE A 134 10.35 -7.38 15.86
N ARG A 135 10.60 -8.24 16.86
CA ARG A 135 9.82 -8.29 18.10
C ARG A 135 10.48 -7.35 19.09
N THR A 136 9.74 -6.44 19.71
CA THR A 136 10.32 -5.39 20.58
C THR A 136 10.67 -5.86 21.99
N GLY A 137 10.10 -6.98 22.44
CA GLY A 137 10.17 -7.44 23.83
C GLY A 137 9.11 -6.81 24.74
N GLU A 138 8.39 -5.79 24.26
CA GLU A 138 7.32 -5.14 24.99
C GLU A 138 5.94 -5.72 24.65
N GLU A 139 4.96 -5.48 25.53
CA GLU A 139 3.55 -5.80 25.30
C GLU A 139 2.73 -4.52 25.14
N ILE A 140 1.98 -4.46 24.04
CA ILE A 140 1.13 -3.32 23.64
C ILE A 140 -0.34 -3.63 23.93
N ALA A 141 -1.06 -2.67 24.48
CA ALA A 141 -2.51 -2.81 24.70
C ALA A 141 -3.29 -2.51 23.41
N ARG A 142 -4.08 -3.47 22.93
CA ARG A 142 -5.03 -3.32 21.81
C ARG A 142 -6.33 -4.01 22.14
N ASN A 143 -7.46 -3.32 21.97
CA ASN A 143 -8.81 -3.89 22.17
C ASN A 143 -8.99 -4.65 23.50
N GLY A 144 -8.38 -4.15 24.59
CA GLY A 144 -8.43 -4.78 25.92
C GLY A 144 -7.54 -6.01 26.13
N ARG A 145 -6.71 -6.36 25.14
CA ARG A 145 -5.71 -7.44 25.21
C ARG A 145 -4.29 -6.86 25.17
N ARG A 146 -3.35 -7.62 25.69
CA ARG A 146 -1.92 -7.35 25.53
C ARG A 146 -1.38 -8.22 24.41
N GLU A 147 -0.74 -7.59 23.44
CA GLU A 147 -0.13 -8.24 22.28
C GLU A 147 1.37 -7.93 22.24
N PRO A 148 2.24 -8.85 21.78
CA PRO A 148 3.66 -8.56 21.61
C PRO A 148 3.85 -7.39 20.65
N GLY A 149 4.76 -6.48 20.98
CA GLY A 149 5.15 -5.38 20.11
C GLY A 149 6.05 -5.82 18.96
N GLY A 150 5.96 -5.10 17.85
CA GLY A 150 6.79 -5.31 16.68
C GLY A 150 7.04 -4.06 15.86
N ILE A 151 8.16 -4.08 15.15
CA ILE A 151 8.58 -3.04 14.20
C ILE A 151 8.72 -3.68 12.84
N ALA A 152 8.17 -3.05 11.80
CA ALA A 152 8.42 -3.43 10.41
C ALA A 152 9.39 -2.44 9.75
N VAL A 153 10.38 -2.96 9.04
CA VAL A 153 11.26 -2.18 8.18
C VAL A 153 10.67 -2.25 6.77
N ARG A 154 9.89 -1.23 6.41
CA ARG A 154 9.21 -1.12 5.12
C ARG A 154 10.12 -0.47 4.09
N VAL A 155 10.08 -0.99 2.87
CA VAL A 155 10.81 -0.49 1.70
C VAL A 155 9.80 -0.16 0.61
N ALA A 156 9.95 1.00 -0.02
CA ALA A 156 9.07 1.48 -1.09
C ALA A 156 9.88 2.20 -2.17
N THR A 157 9.32 2.33 -3.37
CA THR A 157 9.91 3.23 -4.38
C THR A 157 9.83 4.68 -3.90
N SER A 158 8.67 5.09 -3.38
CA SER A 158 8.48 6.32 -2.62
C SER A 158 7.22 6.25 -1.76
N HIS A 159 7.20 7.00 -0.67
CA HIS A 159 6.04 7.19 0.21
C HIS A 159 5.22 8.44 -0.13
N ILE A 160 5.47 9.12 -1.26
CA ILE A 160 4.63 10.21 -1.75
C ILE A 160 3.25 9.69 -2.15
N ARG A 161 2.21 10.42 -1.72
CA ARG A 161 0.80 10.02 -1.84
C ARG A 161 -0.03 11.17 -2.39
N VAL A 162 -1.27 10.89 -2.81
CA VAL A 162 -2.21 11.96 -3.16
C VAL A 162 -2.33 12.94 -1.98
N GLY A 163 -2.43 12.42 -0.76
CA GLY A 163 -2.42 13.22 0.47
C GLY A 163 -1.23 14.17 0.66
N THR A 164 -0.05 13.84 0.11
CA THR A 164 1.15 14.68 0.17
C THR A 164 0.95 15.96 -0.67
N PHE A 165 0.41 15.82 -1.88
CA PHE A 165 0.07 16.97 -2.73
C PHE A 165 -1.04 17.83 -2.12
N GLN A 166 -2.05 17.20 -1.51
CA GLN A 166 -3.12 17.92 -0.82
C GLN A 166 -2.57 18.78 0.34
N PHE A 167 -1.57 18.28 1.07
CA PHE A 167 -0.93 19.05 2.14
C PHE A 167 -0.02 20.14 1.63
N ALA A 168 0.80 19.87 0.61
CA ALA A 168 1.64 20.87 -0.02
C ALA A 168 0.82 22.06 -0.55
N ARG A 169 -0.33 21.76 -1.19
CA ARG A 169 -1.29 22.79 -1.62
C ARG A 169 -1.80 23.62 -0.43
N LEU A 170 -2.22 22.96 0.65
CA LEU A 170 -2.70 23.64 1.86
C LEU A 170 -1.61 24.54 2.49
N LEU A 171 -0.36 24.09 2.52
CA LEU A 171 0.76 24.89 3.02
C LEU A 171 0.97 26.15 2.17
N ASP A 172 0.96 26.00 0.85
CA ASP A 172 1.14 27.13 -0.05
C ASP A 172 -0.03 28.13 0.02
N GLU A 173 -1.28 27.68 0.22
CA GLU A 173 -2.43 28.59 0.44
C GLU A 173 -2.31 29.44 1.71
N HIS A 174 -1.49 29.00 2.68
CA HIS A 174 -1.31 29.65 3.97
C HIS A 174 0.06 30.33 4.14
N ARG A 175 0.90 30.33 3.10
CA ARG A 175 2.23 30.94 3.10
C ARG A 175 2.33 31.96 1.96
N ASP A 176 3.03 33.06 2.21
CA ASP A 176 3.28 34.10 1.20
C ASP A 176 4.23 33.60 0.07
N GLU A 177 5.00 32.54 0.33
CA GLU A 177 5.91 31.90 -0.61
C GLU A 177 5.35 30.54 -1.05
N HIS A 178 4.74 30.48 -2.25
CA HIS A 178 4.18 29.25 -2.86
C HIS A 178 5.26 28.30 -3.43
N ALA A 179 6.21 27.90 -2.60
CA ALA A 179 7.37 27.14 -3.05
C ALA A 179 7.24 25.62 -2.84
N VAL A 180 6.36 25.15 -1.96
CA VAL A 180 6.34 23.74 -1.56
C VAL A 180 5.71 22.86 -2.65
N LEU A 181 4.59 23.27 -3.22
CA LEU A 181 3.90 22.50 -4.24
C LEU A 181 4.72 22.39 -5.55
N PRO A 182 5.31 23.48 -6.09
CA PRO A 182 6.23 23.38 -7.23
C PRO A 182 7.46 22.51 -6.97
N ALA A 183 8.06 22.60 -5.77
CA ALA A 183 9.19 21.75 -5.41
C ALA A 183 8.79 20.27 -5.36
N LEU A 184 7.62 19.96 -4.78
CA LEU A 184 7.08 18.60 -4.73
C LEU A 184 6.77 18.06 -6.13
N ALA A 185 6.21 18.89 -7.01
CA ALA A 185 5.92 18.52 -8.38
C ALA A 185 7.20 18.14 -9.15
N GLN A 186 8.23 18.99 -9.09
CA GLN A 186 9.52 18.73 -9.73
C GLN A 186 10.22 17.50 -9.15
N TYR A 187 10.19 17.34 -7.83
CA TYR A 187 10.70 16.14 -7.17
C TYR A 187 9.98 14.88 -7.68
N THR A 188 8.65 14.91 -7.75
CA THR A 188 7.82 13.78 -8.22
C THR A 188 8.07 13.46 -9.69
N LEU A 189 8.19 14.48 -10.54
CA LEU A 189 8.53 14.32 -11.97
C LEU A 189 9.87 13.62 -12.16
N GLN A 190 10.89 14.03 -11.40
CA GLN A 190 12.21 13.43 -11.47
C GLN A 190 12.25 12.02 -10.85
N ARG A 191 11.63 11.84 -9.67
CA ARG A 191 11.77 10.64 -8.83
C ARG A 191 10.85 9.50 -9.23
N ILE A 192 9.61 9.82 -9.60
CA ILE A 192 8.52 8.85 -9.77
C ILE A 192 8.11 8.76 -11.24
N VAL A 193 7.87 9.90 -11.90
CA VAL A 193 7.40 9.92 -13.29
C VAL A 193 8.52 9.55 -14.27
N GLY A 194 9.76 9.96 -13.97
CA GLY A 194 10.92 9.76 -14.84
C GLY A 194 11.06 10.85 -15.92
N GLU A 195 10.46 12.01 -15.70
CA GLU A 195 10.44 13.15 -16.63
C GLU A 195 10.95 14.43 -15.93
N PRO A 196 12.24 14.53 -15.59
CA PRO A 196 12.79 15.70 -14.90
C PRO A 196 12.60 16.98 -15.74
N GLY A 197 11.98 18.00 -15.16
CA GLY A 197 11.63 19.25 -15.85
C GLY A 197 10.49 19.10 -16.88
N GLY A 198 9.75 17.99 -16.83
CA GLY A 198 8.54 17.76 -17.62
C GLY A 198 7.38 18.68 -17.20
N ARG A 199 6.25 18.56 -17.89
CA ARG A 199 5.04 19.32 -17.57
C ARG A 199 4.39 18.76 -16.31
N ASP A 200 3.86 19.62 -15.46
CA ASP A 200 3.21 19.20 -14.19
C ASP A 200 2.02 18.25 -14.42
N ALA A 201 1.32 18.40 -15.56
CA ALA A 201 0.22 17.52 -15.95
C ALA A 201 0.62 16.04 -16.10
N GLU A 202 1.91 15.75 -16.32
CA GLU A 202 2.42 14.38 -16.44
C GLU A 202 2.39 13.63 -15.09
N ILE A 203 2.36 14.35 -13.96
CA ILE A 203 2.13 13.74 -12.64
C ILE A 203 0.73 13.10 -12.60
N LEU A 204 -0.30 13.82 -13.07
CA LEU A 204 -1.66 13.31 -13.11
C LEU A 204 -1.80 12.19 -14.14
N ARG A 205 -1.18 12.33 -15.32
CA ARG A 205 -1.21 11.29 -16.35
C ARG A 205 -0.57 9.99 -15.85
N HIS A 206 0.60 10.10 -15.23
CA HIS A 206 1.28 8.98 -14.59
C HIS A 206 0.40 8.33 -13.52
N ALA A 207 -0.18 9.13 -12.62
CA ALA A 207 -1.05 8.61 -11.56
C ALA A 207 -2.28 7.88 -12.11
N VAL A 208 -2.95 8.43 -13.14
CA VAL A 208 -4.09 7.78 -13.79
C VAL A 208 -3.69 6.42 -14.38
N GLN A 209 -2.59 6.37 -15.12
CA GLN A 209 -2.10 5.16 -15.79
C GLN A 209 -1.69 4.07 -14.78
N THR A 210 -0.85 4.42 -13.80
CA THR A 210 -0.33 3.44 -12.83
C THR A 210 -1.43 2.92 -11.92
N GLN A 211 -2.40 3.77 -11.55
CA GLN A 211 -3.51 3.37 -10.68
C GLN A 211 -4.53 2.53 -11.43
N ALA A 212 -4.83 2.82 -12.69
CA ALA A 212 -5.66 1.94 -13.52
C ALA A 212 -5.08 0.52 -13.59
N ALA A 213 -3.77 0.41 -13.86
CA ALA A 213 -3.06 -0.87 -13.89
C ALA A 213 -3.01 -1.57 -12.53
N LEU A 214 -2.75 -0.84 -11.44
CA LEU A 214 -2.70 -1.38 -10.09
C LEU A 214 -4.04 -1.94 -9.64
N ILE A 215 -5.14 -1.19 -9.85
CA ILE A 215 -6.47 -1.65 -9.46
C ILE A 215 -6.88 -2.87 -10.29
N ALA A 216 -6.62 -2.89 -11.60
CA ALA A 216 -6.88 -4.07 -12.43
C ALA A 216 -6.22 -5.34 -11.87
N LYS A 217 -4.97 -5.23 -11.40
CA LYS A 217 -4.24 -6.31 -10.72
C LYS A 217 -4.89 -6.72 -9.40
N TRP A 218 -5.37 -5.78 -8.59
CA TRP A 218 -6.12 -6.10 -7.37
C TRP A 218 -7.40 -6.88 -7.68
N MET A 219 -8.13 -6.45 -8.71
CA MET A 219 -9.36 -7.10 -9.14
C MET A 219 -9.11 -8.52 -9.65
N ARG A 220 -8.00 -8.77 -10.35
CA ARG A 220 -7.60 -10.11 -10.81
C ARG A 220 -7.44 -11.09 -9.65
N VAL A 221 -6.80 -10.68 -8.57
CA VAL A 221 -6.52 -11.55 -7.41
C VAL A 221 -7.59 -11.48 -6.33
N GLY A 222 -8.70 -10.77 -6.55
CA GLY A 222 -9.76 -10.63 -5.55
C GLY A 222 -9.32 -9.84 -4.32
N PHE A 223 -8.33 -8.96 -4.42
CA PHE A 223 -7.83 -8.19 -3.28
C PHE A 223 -8.77 -7.02 -2.95
N VAL A 224 -9.13 -6.89 -1.68
CA VAL A 224 -9.86 -5.76 -1.10
C VAL A 224 -8.92 -5.02 -0.15
N HIS A 225 -8.59 -3.78 -0.49
CA HIS A 225 -7.70 -2.95 0.33
C HIS A 225 -8.36 -2.49 1.63
N GLY A 226 -9.68 -2.22 1.60
CA GLY A 226 -10.49 -1.88 2.77
C GLY A 226 -10.36 -0.44 3.31
N VAL A 227 -9.34 0.33 2.90
CA VAL A 227 -9.15 1.75 3.30
C VAL A 227 -8.44 2.55 2.19
N MET A 228 -9.15 2.80 1.08
CA MET A 228 -8.60 3.55 -0.07
C MET A 228 -8.77 5.07 0.10
N ASN A 229 -8.33 5.59 1.26
CA ASN A 229 -8.25 7.04 1.45
C ASN A 229 -7.16 7.64 0.53
N THR A 230 -7.20 8.95 0.26
CA THR A 230 -6.17 9.59 -0.59
C THR A 230 -4.77 9.59 0.05
N ASP A 231 -4.68 9.50 1.38
CA ASP A 231 -3.42 9.28 2.11
C ASP A 231 -2.93 7.83 2.02
N ASN A 232 -3.64 6.91 1.37
CA ASN A 232 -3.18 5.54 1.08
C ASN A 232 -3.01 5.29 -0.43
N MET A 233 -3.00 6.34 -1.24
CA MET A 233 -2.83 6.24 -2.69
C MET A 233 -1.45 6.72 -3.09
N SER A 234 -0.52 5.79 -3.28
CA SER A 234 0.87 6.06 -3.66
C SER A 234 0.97 6.64 -5.08
N LEU A 235 1.80 7.67 -5.26
CA LEU A 235 2.11 8.18 -6.60
C LEU A 235 3.05 7.25 -7.37
N ALA A 236 3.78 6.36 -6.68
CA ALA A 236 4.63 5.36 -7.32
C ALA A 236 3.84 4.17 -7.91
N GLY A 237 2.50 4.17 -7.80
CA GLY A 237 1.67 3.08 -8.30
C GLY A 237 1.82 1.78 -7.52
N GLU A 238 2.23 1.85 -6.24
CA GLU A 238 2.42 0.70 -5.35
C GLU A 238 1.24 0.55 -4.37
N THR A 239 0.88 -0.69 -4.07
CA THR A 239 0.02 -1.02 -2.92
C THR A 239 0.74 -0.66 -1.62
N ILE A 240 0.09 0.10 -0.73
CA ILE A 240 0.67 0.60 0.52
C ILE A 240 -0.34 0.51 1.67
N ASP A 241 0.16 0.36 2.90
CA ASP A 241 -0.64 0.37 4.13
C ASP A 241 -1.69 -0.76 4.22
N TYR A 242 -1.17 -1.97 4.39
CA TYR A 242 -1.91 -3.22 4.64
C TYR A 242 -2.54 -3.26 6.04
N GLY A 243 -3.59 -2.46 6.25
CA GLY A 243 -4.43 -2.49 7.44
C GLY A 243 -5.50 -3.59 7.36
N PRO A 244 -6.78 -3.25 7.20
CA PRO A 244 -7.86 -4.23 7.11
C PRO A 244 -8.07 -4.73 5.67
N CYS A 245 -7.00 -5.20 5.04
CA CYS A 245 -7.05 -5.78 3.69
C CYS A 245 -7.26 -7.30 3.72
N ALA A 246 -7.85 -7.83 2.67
CA ALA A 246 -8.21 -9.25 2.57
C ALA A 246 -8.41 -9.68 1.12
N PHE A 247 -8.50 -10.99 0.88
CA PHE A 247 -8.83 -11.56 -0.42
C PHE A 247 -10.27 -12.10 -0.44
N VAL A 248 -10.96 -11.96 -1.56
CA VAL A 248 -12.30 -12.50 -1.75
C VAL A 248 -12.22 -14.02 -1.93
N ASP A 249 -12.89 -14.76 -1.05
CA ASP A 249 -12.89 -16.22 -1.10
C ASP A 249 -13.87 -16.77 -2.14
N THR A 250 -15.14 -16.34 -2.02
CA THR A 250 -16.19 -16.55 -3.02
C THR A 250 -16.48 -15.22 -3.69
N PHE A 251 -16.47 -15.19 -5.02
CA PHE A 251 -16.72 -13.95 -5.78
C PHE A 251 -18.01 -13.26 -5.31
N ASP A 252 -17.83 -12.07 -4.74
CA ASP A 252 -18.90 -11.17 -4.31
C ASP A 252 -18.44 -9.72 -4.55
N PRO A 253 -19.08 -8.98 -5.48
CA PRO A 253 -18.71 -7.59 -5.75
C PRO A 253 -18.96 -6.65 -4.57
N THR A 254 -19.76 -7.07 -3.59
CA THR A 254 -20.07 -6.30 -2.37
C THR A 254 -19.17 -6.65 -1.19
N ALA A 255 -18.24 -7.58 -1.37
CA ALA A 255 -17.32 -8.03 -0.32
C ALA A 255 -16.55 -6.84 0.29
N LYS A 256 -16.59 -6.76 1.62
CA LYS A 256 -15.88 -5.77 2.43
C LYS A 256 -15.47 -6.42 3.74
N PHE A 257 -14.29 -6.07 4.22
CA PHE A 257 -13.70 -6.74 5.38
C PHE A 257 -13.25 -5.78 6.47
N SER A 258 -13.15 -4.48 6.16
CA SER A 258 -12.82 -3.46 7.12
C SER A 258 -13.94 -3.24 8.13
N SER A 259 -13.62 -3.40 9.41
CA SER A 259 -14.57 -3.20 10.51
C SER A 259 -15.15 -1.78 10.58
N ILE A 260 -14.47 -0.80 9.98
CA ILE A 260 -14.91 0.60 9.93
C ILE A 260 -15.63 0.96 8.62
N ASP A 261 -15.65 0.09 7.61
CA ASP A 261 -16.35 0.33 6.34
C ASP A 261 -17.80 -0.21 6.36
N ALA A 262 -18.62 0.33 7.28
CA ALA A 262 -20.01 -0.10 7.40
C ALA A 262 -20.83 0.17 6.11
N ALA A 263 -20.51 1.23 5.37
CA ALA A 263 -21.21 1.61 4.14
C ALA A 263 -20.76 0.85 2.88
N GLY A 264 -19.63 0.11 2.95
CA GLY A 264 -19.07 -0.55 1.78
C GLY A 264 -18.49 0.43 0.75
N ARG A 265 -17.96 1.57 1.22
CA ARG A 265 -17.30 2.57 0.36
C ARG A 265 -16.12 1.94 -0.38
N TYR A 266 -15.39 1.04 0.29
CA TYR A 266 -14.18 0.39 -0.21
C TYR A 266 -14.42 -1.11 -0.47
N ALA A 267 -15.67 -1.50 -0.74
CA ALA A 267 -16.01 -2.86 -1.15
C ALA A 267 -15.30 -3.24 -2.48
N PHE A 268 -15.13 -4.54 -2.72
CA PHE A 268 -14.38 -5.08 -3.85
C PHE A 268 -14.74 -4.42 -5.20
N GLY A 269 -16.02 -4.38 -5.56
CA GLY A 269 -16.49 -3.79 -6.82
C GLY A 269 -16.39 -2.27 -6.89
N GLN A 270 -16.19 -1.58 -5.77
CA GLN A 270 -16.12 -0.11 -5.70
C GLN A 270 -14.70 0.42 -5.90
N GLN A 271 -13.67 -0.41 -5.78
CA GLN A 271 -12.28 0.04 -5.82
C GLN A 271 -11.91 0.84 -7.08
N PRO A 272 -12.36 0.48 -8.31
CA PRO A 272 -12.08 1.29 -9.51
C PRO A 272 -12.71 2.69 -9.45
N SER A 273 -13.96 2.79 -9.02
CA SER A 273 -14.65 4.08 -8.89
C SER A 273 -14.03 4.95 -7.79
N ILE A 274 -13.57 4.35 -6.69
CA ILE A 274 -12.86 5.06 -5.63
C ILE A 274 -11.48 5.54 -6.09
N ALA A 275 -10.74 4.75 -6.86
CA ALA A 275 -9.47 5.18 -7.45
C ALA A 275 -9.67 6.42 -8.33
N MET A 276 -10.69 6.41 -9.21
CA MET A 276 -11.05 7.58 -10.01
C MET A 276 -11.42 8.79 -9.14
N TRP A 277 -12.18 8.58 -8.06
CA TRP A 277 -12.52 9.64 -7.12
C TRP A 277 -11.28 10.23 -6.43
N ASN A 278 -10.31 9.39 -6.04
CA ASN A 278 -9.06 9.85 -5.43
C ASN A 278 -8.16 10.59 -6.45
N LEU A 279 -8.12 10.15 -7.71
CA LEU A 279 -7.41 10.84 -8.80
C LEU A 279 -8.01 12.23 -9.06
N ALA A 280 -9.33 12.38 -8.95
CA ALA A 280 -9.96 13.71 -9.00
C ALA A 280 -9.51 14.62 -7.84
N ARG A 281 -9.29 14.07 -6.63
CA ARG A 281 -8.72 14.84 -5.51
C ARG A 281 -7.25 15.22 -5.74
N LEU A 282 -6.49 14.41 -6.47
CA LEU A 282 -5.15 14.80 -6.92
C LEU A 282 -5.23 15.95 -7.92
N ALA A 283 -6.10 15.86 -8.94
CA ALA A 283 -6.30 16.92 -9.92
C ALA A 283 -6.67 18.27 -9.26
N GLU A 284 -7.54 18.26 -8.27
CA GLU A 284 -7.88 19.45 -7.46
C GLU A 284 -6.68 20.03 -6.71
N ALA A 285 -5.74 19.21 -6.26
CA ALA A 285 -4.52 19.68 -5.60
C ALA A 285 -3.51 20.29 -6.59
N LEU A 286 -3.65 20.02 -7.89
CA LEU A 286 -2.77 20.53 -8.94
C LEU A 286 -3.34 21.77 -9.65
N CYS A 287 -4.65 21.79 -9.92
CA CYS A 287 -5.30 22.84 -10.72
C CYS A 287 -5.52 24.14 -9.94
N GLY A 288 -5.48 25.29 -10.62
CA GLY A 288 -5.71 26.60 -9.99
C GLY A 288 -4.62 26.98 -8.99
N THR A 289 -3.41 26.44 -9.19
CA THR A 289 -2.22 26.66 -8.36
C THR A 289 -1.12 27.34 -9.17
N SER A 290 0.11 27.34 -8.66
CA SER A 290 1.30 27.77 -9.40
C SER A 290 1.79 26.74 -10.43
N LEU A 291 1.21 25.53 -10.45
CA LEU A 291 1.54 24.48 -11.42
C LEU A 291 0.84 24.71 -12.76
N ASP A 292 1.48 24.30 -13.86
CA ASP A 292 0.94 24.36 -15.22
C ASP A 292 -0.02 23.19 -15.49
N VAL A 293 -1.15 23.16 -14.79
CA VAL A 293 -2.22 22.17 -14.94
C VAL A 293 -3.57 22.86 -15.01
N GLU A 294 -4.11 22.98 -16.23
CA GLU A 294 -5.43 23.56 -16.47
C GLU A 294 -6.55 22.55 -16.18
N VAL A 295 -7.70 23.06 -15.72
CA VAL A 295 -8.86 22.23 -15.34
C VAL A 295 -9.36 21.37 -16.50
N ASP A 296 -9.40 21.92 -17.71
CA ASP A 296 -9.86 21.18 -18.90
C ASP A 296 -8.88 20.07 -19.29
N GLU A 297 -7.57 20.31 -19.16
CA GLU A 297 -6.54 19.28 -19.38
C GLU A 297 -6.64 18.18 -18.33
N ALA A 298 -6.77 18.53 -17.05
CA ALA A 298 -6.93 17.57 -15.97
C ALA A 298 -8.19 16.70 -16.15
N ASN A 299 -9.31 17.31 -16.53
CA ASN A 299 -10.55 16.58 -16.84
C ASN A 299 -10.37 15.62 -18.02
N ALA A 300 -9.69 16.05 -19.09
CA ALA A 300 -9.40 15.18 -20.23
C ALA A 300 -8.52 13.99 -19.83
N ILE A 301 -7.52 14.20 -18.97
CA ILE A 301 -6.68 13.13 -18.42
C ILE A 301 -7.52 12.16 -17.58
N LEU A 302 -8.34 12.65 -16.65
CA LEU A 302 -9.19 11.80 -15.79
C LEU A 302 -10.18 10.96 -16.60
N GLN A 303 -10.72 11.51 -17.69
CA GLN A 303 -11.66 10.80 -18.58
C GLN A 303 -11.02 9.60 -19.31
N THR A 304 -9.69 9.49 -19.33
CA THR A 304 -9.00 8.30 -19.87
C THR A 304 -9.00 7.10 -18.92
N PHE A 305 -9.28 7.30 -17.62
CA PHE A 305 -9.20 6.24 -16.61
C PHE A 305 -10.07 5.01 -16.93
N PRO A 306 -11.37 5.14 -17.31
CA PRO A 306 -12.21 3.97 -17.56
C PRO A 306 -11.66 3.06 -18.64
N ASP A 307 -11.18 3.63 -19.75
CA ASP A 307 -10.60 2.86 -20.87
C ASP A 307 -9.28 2.22 -20.46
N LEU A 308 -8.39 2.97 -19.80
CA LEU A 308 -7.12 2.43 -19.30
C LEU A 308 -7.32 1.29 -18.30
N TYR A 309 -8.31 1.42 -17.39
CA TYR A 309 -8.65 0.39 -16.43
C TYR A 309 -9.25 -0.84 -17.12
N HIS A 310 -10.16 -0.64 -18.07
CA HIS A 310 -10.75 -1.73 -18.85
C HIS A 310 -9.68 -2.51 -19.62
N ASP A 311 -8.77 -1.81 -20.30
CA ASP A 311 -7.69 -2.43 -21.06
C ASP A 311 -6.70 -3.18 -20.16
N ALA A 312 -6.33 -2.58 -19.02
CA ALA A 312 -5.50 -3.24 -18.03
C ALA A 312 -6.18 -4.49 -17.46
N LEU A 313 -7.48 -4.41 -17.15
CA LEU A 313 -8.25 -5.55 -16.65
C LEU A 313 -8.34 -6.66 -17.69
N ALA A 314 -8.58 -6.32 -18.96
CA ALA A 314 -8.57 -7.27 -20.06
C ALA A 314 -7.22 -7.97 -20.19
N GLN A 315 -6.12 -7.22 -20.10
CA GLN A 315 -4.77 -7.79 -20.12
C GLN A 315 -4.52 -8.75 -18.94
N GLU A 316 -4.89 -8.35 -17.73
CA GLU A 316 -4.77 -9.18 -16.52
C GLU A 316 -5.55 -10.49 -16.63
N PHE A 317 -6.65 -10.47 -17.39
CA PHE A 317 -7.48 -11.63 -17.67
C PHE A 317 -7.13 -12.33 -19.01
N GLY A 318 -6.03 -11.99 -19.68
CA GLY A 318 -5.58 -12.69 -20.89
C GLY A 318 -6.41 -12.41 -22.16
N GLY A 319 -7.02 -11.24 -22.27
CA GLY A 319 -7.69 -10.77 -23.49
C GLY A 319 -9.02 -10.06 -23.27
N SER A 320 -9.78 -9.84 -24.34
CA SER A 320 -11.02 -9.06 -24.34
C SER A 320 -12.02 -9.50 -23.28
N LEU A 321 -12.55 -8.54 -22.52
CA LEU A 321 -13.62 -8.76 -21.54
C LEU A 321 -14.99 -8.82 -22.23
N PRO A 322 -16.01 -9.40 -21.58
CA PRO A 322 -17.36 -9.35 -22.13
C PRO A 322 -17.90 -7.91 -22.13
N PRO A 323 -18.88 -7.60 -23.00
CA PRO A 323 -19.62 -6.35 -22.94
C PRO A 323 -20.26 -6.10 -21.57
N ASP A 324 -20.49 -4.83 -21.26
CA ASP A 324 -21.18 -4.42 -20.04
C ASP A 324 -22.53 -5.13 -19.86
N GLY A 325 -22.84 -5.49 -18.62
CA GLY A 325 -24.08 -6.19 -18.24
C GLY A 325 -24.06 -7.70 -18.47
N VAL A 326 -22.99 -8.26 -19.05
CA VAL A 326 -22.78 -9.70 -19.09
C VAL A 326 -22.20 -10.19 -17.76
N ASP A 327 -22.73 -11.28 -17.24
CA ASP A 327 -22.20 -11.93 -16.05
C ASP A 327 -20.78 -12.44 -16.33
N LEU A 328 -19.78 -11.79 -15.73
CA LEU A 328 -18.37 -12.08 -15.92
C LEU A 328 -18.03 -13.52 -15.51
N ARG A 329 -18.66 -14.07 -14.45
CA ARG A 329 -18.42 -15.44 -13.99
C ARG A 329 -18.94 -16.45 -15.00
N ARG A 330 -20.14 -16.22 -15.52
CA ARG A 330 -20.74 -17.07 -16.56
C ARG A 330 -19.92 -17.00 -17.83
N TRP A 331 -19.60 -15.80 -18.30
CA TRP A 331 -18.80 -15.60 -19.48
C TRP A 331 -17.43 -16.25 -19.35
N TRP A 332 -16.76 -16.11 -18.19
CA TRP A 332 -15.49 -16.78 -17.94
C TRP A 332 -15.59 -18.28 -18.07
N LYS A 333 -16.60 -18.91 -17.46
CA LYS A 333 -16.81 -20.37 -17.55
C LYS A 333 -17.06 -20.82 -18.98
N GLU A 334 -17.76 -20.03 -19.78
CA GLU A 334 -18.10 -20.34 -21.18
C GLU A 334 -16.89 -20.14 -22.12
N ASN A 335 -15.97 -19.22 -21.81
CA ASN A 335 -14.85 -18.84 -22.69
C ASN A 335 -13.47 -19.30 -22.17
N ALA A 336 -13.39 -19.98 -21.03
CA ALA A 336 -12.12 -20.40 -20.40
C ALA A 336 -11.28 -21.34 -21.26
N ALA A 337 -11.91 -22.19 -22.10
CA ALA A 337 -11.21 -23.16 -22.94
C ALA A 337 -10.53 -22.54 -24.18
N GLU A 338 -10.99 -21.36 -24.61
CA GLU A 338 -10.48 -20.65 -25.80
C GLU A 338 -9.41 -19.62 -25.45
N ARG A 339 -9.15 -19.41 -24.15
CA ARG A 339 -8.18 -18.43 -23.66
C ARG A 339 -6.85 -19.10 -23.37
N SER A 340 -5.81 -18.63 -24.07
CA SER A 340 -4.42 -19.05 -23.84
C SER A 340 -3.98 -18.64 -22.43
N THR A 341 -3.57 -19.62 -21.63
CA THR A 341 -2.85 -19.35 -20.37
C THR A 341 -1.38 -19.00 -20.59
N GLU A 342 -0.89 -19.04 -21.85
CA GLU A 342 0.50 -18.74 -22.19
C GLU A 342 0.76 -17.22 -22.24
N ASP A 343 -0.25 -16.41 -22.59
CA ASP A 343 -0.13 -14.95 -22.75
C ASP A 343 -0.73 -14.13 -21.58
N ALA A 344 -1.51 -14.74 -20.70
CA ALA A 344 -2.02 -14.08 -19.49
C ALA A 344 -0.90 -13.98 -18.44
N PRO A 345 -0.72 -12.85 -17.73
CA PRO A 345 0.17 -12.81 -16.57
C PRO A 345 -0.25 -13.95 -15.63
N CYS A 346 0.66 -14.91 -15.43
CA CYS A 346 0.46 -16.12 -14.65
C CYS A 346 -0.42 -15.82 -13.43
N ASN A 347 -1.67 -16.33 -13.43
CA ASN A 347 -2.47 -16.33 -12.21
C ASN A 347 -1.59 -16.93 -11.12
N PRO A 348 -1.42 -16.23 -9.98
CA PRO A 348 -0.50 -16.69 -8.95
C PRO A 348 -0.85 -18.16 -8.65
N PRO A 349 0.16 -19.05 -8.53
CA PRO A 349 -0.08 -20.47 -8.30
C PRO A 349 -1.07 -20.72 -7.15
N ARG A 350 -1.06 -19.80 -6.18
CA ARG A 350 -2.00 -19.74 -5.07
C ARG A 350 -2.17 -18.30 -4.57
N ILE A 351 -3.36 -17.99 -4.07
CA ILE A 351 -3.63 -16.82 -3.23
C ILE A 351 -3.98 -17.39 -1.85
N PRO A 352 -3.29 -16.99 -0.76
CA PRO A 352 -3.60 -17.49 0.56
C PRO A 352 -4.98 -17.00 1.00
N ARG A 353 -5.72 -17.88 1.63
CA ARG A 353 -7.03 -17.60 2.19
C ARG A 353 -6.89 -16.73 3.44
N ASN A 354 -7.91 -15.95 3.75
CA ASN A 354 -7.85 -15.04 4.89
C ASN A 354 -7.57 -15.76 6.21
N TYR A 355 -8.16 -16.94 6.45
CA TYR A 355 -7.89 -17.73 7.66
C TYR A 355 -6.43 -18.21 7.77
N GLU A 356 -5.74 -18.41 6.64
CA GLU A 356 -4.33 -18.81 6.64
C GLU A 356 -3.43 -17.65 7.06
N ILE A 357 -3.77 -16.44 6.58
CA ILE A 357 -3.13 -15.20 7.00
C ILE A 357 -3.40 -14.97 8.50
N GLU A 358 -4.64 -15.15 8.97
CA GLU A 358 -4.96 -15.06 10.41
C GLU A 358 -4.17 -16.07 11.23
N ASN A 359 -4.12 -17.33 10.80
CA ASN A 359 -3.37 -18.36 11.51
C ASN A 359 -1.88 -18.01 11.61
N ALA A 360 -1.28 -17.47 10.55
CA ALA A 360 0.10 -16.99 10.56
C ALA A 360 0.31 -15.82 11.53
N VAL A 361 -0.63 -14.86 11.56
CA VAL A 361 -0.60 -13.71 12.47
C VAL A 361 -0.76 -14.16 13.93
N GLU A 362 -1.71 -15.04 14.21
CA GLU A 362 -1.93 -15.58 15.55
C GLU A 362 -0.75 -16.43 16.05
N ALA A 363 -0.14 -17.24 15.17
CA ALA A 363 1.06 -18.00 15.49
C ALA A 363 2.22 -17.07 15.87
N ALA A 364 2.42 -15.98 15.12
CA ALA A 364 3.44 -14.99 15.42
C ALA A 364 3.23 -14.33 16.79
N THR A 365 1.98 -14.00 17.14
CA THR A 365 1.59 -13.48 18.46
C THR A 365 1.90 -14.49 19.59
N ARG A 366 1.86 -15.79 19.31
CA ARG A 366 2.25 -16.85 20.26
C ARG A 366 3.74 -17.17 20.27
N GLY A 367 4.54 -16.50 19.45
CA GLY A 367 5.99 -16.69 19.41
C GLY A 367 6.52 -17.24 18.10
N ASP A 368 5.68 -17.87 17.28
CA ASP A 368 6.07 -18.65 16.10
C ASP A 368 5.80 -17.91 14.80
N VAL A 369 6.85 -17.31 14.24
CA VAL A 369 6.80 -16.60 12.96
C VAL A 369 7.03 -17.50 11.75
N ASN A 370 7.37 -18.78 11.95
CA ASN A 370 7.66 -19.70 10.84
C ASN A 370 6.42 -19.98 10.00
N VAL A 371 5.23 -20.00 10.61
CA VAL A 371 3.97 -20.15 9.86
C VAL A 371 3.81 -19.06 8.80
N ALA A 372 4.23 -17.83 9.10
CA ALA A 372 4.17 -16.72 8.15
C ALA A 372 5.20 -16.85 7.02
N THR A 373 6.43 -17.26 7.34
CA THR A 373 7.49 -17.43 6.33
C THR A 373 7.23 -18.64 5.43
N GLU A 374 6.73 -19.75 5.99
CA GLU A 374 6.24 -20.92 5.24
C GLU A 374 5.08 -20.56 4.32
N LEU A 375 4.11 -19.77 4.81
CA LEU A 375 2.99 -19.30 3.99
C LEU A 375 3.51 -18.46 2.81
N VAL A 376 4.40 -17.49 3.05
CA VAL A 376 5.00 -16.70 1.98
C VAL A 376 5.78 -17.57 0.98
N ALA A 377 6.59 -18.52 1.46
CA ALA A 377 7.33 -19.43 0.61
C ALA A 377 6.40 -20.25 -0.31
N SER A 378 5.31 -20.76 0.24
CA SER A 378 4.33 -21.56 -0.52
C SER A 378 3.60 -20.77 -1.63
N VAL A 379 3.57 -19.44 -1.57
CA VAL A 379 3.01 -18.58 -2.63
C VAL A 379 4.05 -18.29 -3.72
N LYS A 380 5.34 -18.32 -3.38
CA LYS A 380 6.47 -18.13 -4.32
C LYS A 380 6.78 -19.41 -5.13
N GLU A 381 6.41 -20.59 -4.64
CA GLU A 381 6.61 -21.85 -5.35
C GLU A 381 5.71 -22.00 -6.57
N LYS A 382 6.28 -22.40 -7.72
CA LYS A 382 5.51 -22.72 -8.93
C LYS A 382 4.62 -23.94 -8.66
N ARG A 383 3.31 -23.80 -8.94
CA ARG A 383 2.24 -24.83 -8.84
C ARG A 383 2.72 -26.16 -8.26
N THR A 384 2.72 -26.28 -6.94
CA THR A 384 2.87 -27.57 -6.28
C THR A 384 1.51 -28.24 -6.22
N ASN A 385 1.45 -29.54 -6.50
CA ASN A 385 0.25 -30.36 -6.29
C ASN A 385 0.03 -30.67 -4.79
N ASP A 386 0.49 -29.79 -3.89
CA ASP A 386 0.44 -30.03 -2.46
C ASP A 386 -0.98 -29.75 -1.93
N GLN A 387 -1.62 -30.81 -1.45
CA GLN A 387 -3.03 -30.82 -1.05
C GLN A 387 -3.29 -29.92 0.16
N LYS A 388 -2.27 -29.65 0.99
CA LYS A 388 -2.32 -28.78 2.19
C LYS A 388 -2.85 -27.38 1.90
N TRP A 389 -2.70 -26.90 0.67
CA TRP A 389 -2.89 -25.51 0.28
C TRP A 389 -3.95 -25.30 -0.81
N GLN A 390 -4.63 -26.37 -1.24
CA GLN A 390 -5.61 -26.36 -2.33
C GLN A 390 -7.06 -26.49 -1.87
N ASP A 391 -7.29 -26.73 -0.58
CA ASP A 391 -8.65 -26.90 -0.07
C ASP A 391 -9.41 -25.55 -0.06
N PRO A 392 -10.70 -25.54 -0.41
CA PRO A 392 -11.55 -24.41 -0.05
C PRO A 392 -11.38 -24.20 1.47
N GLY A 393 -11.28 -22.94 1.90
CA GLY A 393 -11.24 -22.63 3.32
C GLY A 393 -12.40 -23.31 4.05
N PRO A 394 -12.26 -23.57 5.37
CA PRO A 394 -13.29 -24.28 6.12
C PRO A 394 -14.65 -23.63 5.86
N PRO A 395 -15.72 -24.42 5.62
CA PRO A 395 -17.03 -23.87 5.33
C PRO A 395 -17.44 -22.86 6.41
N GLU A 396 -18.10 -21.76 6.00
CA GLU A 396 -18.55 -20.65 6.86
C GLU A 396 -19.56 -21.07 7.98
N GLU A 397 -19.76 -22.37 8.22
CA GLU A 397 -20.64 -22.87 9.26
C GLU A 397 -20.11 -22.51 10.65
N GLY A 398 -20.62 -21.38 11.19
CA GLY A 398 -20.49 -21.00 12.59
C GLY A 398 -19.51 -19.85 12.89
N THR A 399 -18.82 -19.29 11.90
CA THR A 399 -17.77 -18.26 12.14
C THR A 399 -18.20 -16.82 11.86
N GLY A 400 -19.39 -16.59 11.26
CA GLY A 400 -19.82 -15.24 10.83
C GLY A 400 -18.98 -14.70 9.67
N PRO A 401 -19.31 -13.51 9.12
CA PRO A 401 -18.55 -12.91 8.03
C PRO A 401 -17.13 -12.56 8.50
N TYR A 402 -16.11 -12.83 7.68
CA TYR A 402 -14.73 -12.46 7.98
C TYR A 402 -14.60 -10.94 8.07
N VAL A 403 -14.00 -10.46 9.17
CA VAL A 403 -13.74 -9.04 9.43
C VAL A 403 -12.30 -8.87 9.88
N THR A 404 -11.61 -7.89 9.31
CA THR A 404 -10.25 -7.50 9.67
C THR A 404 -10.22 -6.06 10.18
N TYR A 405 -9.18 -5.76 10.95
CA TYR A 405 -9.04 -4.52 11.70
C TYR A 405 -7.74 -3.84 11.28
N CYS A 406 -7.77 -2.51 11.21
CA CYS A 406 -6.50 -1.79 11.28
C CYS A 406 -5.95 -2.04 12.69
N GLY A 407 -4.75 -2.63 12.80
CA GLY A 407 -4.07 -2.85 14.08
C GLY A 407 -3.59 -1.55 14.76
N THR A 408 -4.39 -0.48 14.66
CA THR A 408 -4.22 0.83 15.30
C THR A 408 -4.97 0.87 16.61
#